data_AF-A0A9E5I1X3-F1
#
_entry.id   AF-A0A9E5I1X3-F1
#
_cell.length_a   1.000
_cell.length_b   1.000
_cell.length_c   1.000
_cell.angle_alpha   90.00
_cell.angle_beta   90.00
_cell.angle_gamma   90.00
#
_symmetry.space_group_name_H-M   'P 1'
#
loop_
_entity.id
_entity.type
_entity.pdbx_description
1 polymer ?
#
loop_
_entity_poly.entity_id
_entity_poly.type
_entity_poly.pdbx_seq_one_letter_code
_entity_poly.pdbx_strand_id
1 'polypeptide(L)'
;SDGSGVIKPGDYWVDEKSHQVYLTERGHEKAEQILTQIGLLKEGDSLYAPQNINLMHHLYAALRAHSLYHRDQHYVVQGGEVIIVDEFTGRLMQGRRWSDGLHQAVEAKEKVGIQNENQTLATITFQNYFRMYQKLAGMTGTADTEAYEFKEIYGLETVVIPPNRPSRRLDRQDQIYKTSPERYAAVIKDIKDCFERGQPVLVGTTSIENSELISKLLDKEKLSHQVLNAKQHAREAEIIAQAGRPKMITIATNMAGRGTDIVLGGNVERQSILIEADESLSDAEKAKRIQQLKDEWQGLHDAVVNAGGLHIIGTERHESRRIDNQLRGRAGRQGDPGSSRFYLSLDDPLLRIFAGDRLRAVMDRLKMPEGEPIEAGMVTRSIESAQRKVEGRNFDIRKQLLEYDDVANDQRKETYRLRNQILESKDIGDLIANLCDDVFTAIVRNYVPVESMEEQWDIPALEHLLVNEWGISVDLQGWIANADTVDDEEIVTRVIEAAKKNYKDKEELTGRESFASFERSVMLYSLDMHWREHLAALDRLRQGIHLRGYAQKDPKQEYRREAFELYAELLDVVKNDVIKTVFTVQIKSASELDEATETIADDGQVKAMQFKHNQFADGESVPVEQVEHA
;
A
#
# COMPACT_ATOMS: atom_id res chain seq x y z
N SER A 1 2.22 -9.48 27.49
CA SER A 1 3.51 -9.94 28.03
C SER A 1 4.62 -9.00 27.60
N ASP A 2 4.86 -7.93 28.37
CA ASP A 2 6.02 -7.02 28.19
C ASP A 2 7.19 -7.38 29.12
N GLY A 3 7.11 -8.52 29.82
CA GLY A 3 8.13 -8.99 30.74
C GLY A 3 8.30 -8.13 32.00
N SER A 4 7.45 -7.13 32.23
CA SER A 4 7.55 -6.25 33.41
C SER A 4 6.75 -6.75 34.61
N GLY A 5 5.83 -7.71 34.41
CA GLY A 5 4.96 -8.23 35.47
C GLY A 5 3.93 -7.22 35.99
N VAL A 6 3.77 -6.07 35.34
CA VAL A 6 2.81 -5.03 35.76
C VAL A 6 1.47 -5.26 35.07
N ILE A 7 0.49 -5.78 35.81
CA ILE A 7 -0.90 -5.86 35.35
C ILE A 7 -1.47 -4.44 35.29
N LYS A 8 -1.67 -3.90 34.08
CA LYS A 8 -2.45 -2.67 33.91
C LYS A 8 -3.93 -3.00 34.19
N PRO A 9 -4.61 -2.29 35.10
CA PRO A 9 -6.03 -2.55 35.39
C PRO A 9 -6.91 -2.17 34.20
N GLY A 10 -7.83 -3.06 33.80
CA GLY A 10 -8.75 -2.85 32.68
C GLY A 10 -9.09 -4.17 31.98
N ASP A 11 -9.99 -4.13 30.99
CA ASP A 11 -10.31 -5.31 30.16
C ASP A 11 -9.34 -5.40 28.96
N TYR A 12 -8.85 -4.27 28.45
CA TYR A 12 -7.82 -4.19 27.40
C TYR A 12 -6.93 -2.97 27.65
N TRP A 13 -5.78 -2.90 26.98
CA TRP A 13 -4.99 -1.67 26.88
C TRP A 13 -4.76 -1.29 25.42
N VAL A 14 -4.66 0.01 25.19
CA VAL A 14 -4.41 0.61 23.88
C VAL A 14 -2.94 1.03 23.83
N ASP A 15 -2.23 0.59 22.81
CA ASP A 15 -0.91 1.10 22.48
C ASP A 15 -1.04 2.05 21.30
N GLU A 16 -1.14 3.35 21.61
CA GLU A 16 -1.20 4.41 20.60
C GLU A 16 0.05 4.45 19.73
N LYS A 17 1.22 3.98 20.21
CA LYS A 17 2.45 4.01 19.42
C LYS A 17 2.43 2.97 18.31
N SER A 18 1.96 1.76 18.61
CA SER A 18 1.80 0.70 17.61
C SER A 18 0.45 0.77 16.89
N HIS A 19 -0.45 1.65 17.35
CA HIS A 19 -1.83 1.75 16.88
C HIS A 19 -2.58 0.41 17.02
N GLN A 20 -2.29 -0.32 18.11
CA GLN A 20 -2.87 -1.64 18.40
C GLN A 20 -3.62 -1.64 19.73
N VAL A 21 -4.50 -2.62 19.87
CA VAL A 21 -5.24 -2.90 21.10
C VAL A 21 -4.92 -4.32 21.53
N TYR A 22 -4.69 -4.52 22.82
CA TYR A 22 -4.38 -5.82 23.39
C TYR A 22 -5.33 -6.13 24.54
N LEU A 23 -5.94 -7.31 24.50
CA LEU A 23 -6.79 -7.79 25.59
C LEU A 23 -5.92 -8.20 26.80
N THR A 24 -6.43 -7.91 27.99
CA THR A 24 -5.93 -8.54 29.23
C THR A 24 -6.57 -9.92 29.38
N GLU A 25 -5.99 -10.79 30.20
CA GLU A 25 -6.59 -12.08 30.57
C GLU A 25 -8.04 -11.91 31.05
N ARG A 26 -8.29 -10.92 31.91
CA ARG A 26 -9.64 -10.62 32.42
C ARG A 26 -10.59 -10.16 31.31
N GLY A 27 -10.10 -9.36 30.35
CA GLY A 27 -10.90 -8.96 29.20
C GLY A 27 -11.15 -10.09 28.22
N HIS A 28 -10.22 -11.04 28.13
CA HIS A 28 -10.38 -12.24 27.33
C HIS A 28 -11.51 -13.12 27.86
N GLU A 29 -11.47 -13.49 29.15
CA GLU A 29 -12.54 -14.25 29.81
C GLU A 29 -13.91 -13.57 29.66
N LYS A 30 -13.93 -12.24 29.82
CA LYS A 30 -15.16 -11.45 29.66
C LYS A 30 -15.67 -11.45 28.23
N ALA A 31 -14.78 -11.40 27.23
CA ALA A 31 -15.15 -11.47 25.83
C ALA A 31 -15.73 -12.85 25.48
N GLU A 32 -15.12 -13.93 25.96
CA GLU A 32 -15.63 -15.30 25.81
C GLU A 32 -17.04 -15.42 26.40
N GLN A 33 -17.25 -14.95 27.64
CA GLN A 33 -18.57 -14.96 28.28
C GLN A 33 -19.64 -14.24 27.46
N ILE A 34 -19.32 -13.05 26.93
CA ILE A 34 -20.25 -12.28 26.09
C ILE A 34 -20.56 -13.03 24.80
N LEU A 35 -19.55 -13.61 24.14
CA LEU A 35 -19.74 -14.32 22.88
C LEU A 35 -20.47 -15.65 23.04
N THR A 36 -20.30 -16.32 24.17
CA THR A 36 -21.12 -17.49 24.55
C THR A 36 -22.57 -17.09 24.81
N GLN A 37 -22.83 -15.98 25.52
CA GLN A 37 -24.20 -15.49 25.76
C GLN A 37 -24.94 -15.11 24.47
N ILE A 38 -24.21 -14.62 23.46
CA ILE A 38 -24.77 -14.25 22.15
C ILE A 38 -24.89 -15.47 21.22
N GLY A 39 -24.33 -16.63 21.61
CA GLY A 39 -24.40 -17.88 20.85
C GLY A 39 -23.39 -17.99 19.70
N LEU A 40 -22.38 -17.12 19.66
CA LEU A 40 -21.31 -17.13 18.65
C LEU A 40 -20.13 -18.03 19.03
N LEU A 41 -19.98 -18.34 20.32
CA LEU A 41 -18.97 -19.25 20.86
C LEU A 41 -19.67 -20.39 21.63
N LYS A 42 -19.25 -21.64 21.40
CA LYS A 42 -19.79 -22.79 22.13
C LYS A 42 -19.34 -22.75 23.59
N GLU A 43 -20.21 -23.23 24.49
CA GLU A 43 -19.92 -23.25 25.92
C GLU A 43 -18.70 -24.14 26.22
N GLY A 44 -17.65 -23.56 26.81
CA GLY A 44 -16.38 -24.24 27.10
C GLY A 44 -15.36 -24.26 25.95
N ASP A 45 -15.66 -23.66 24.79
CA ASP A 45 -14.70 -23.49 23.69
C ASP A 45 -13.91 -22.18 23.85
N SER A 46 -12.66 -22.15 23.41
CA SER A 46 -11.78 -20.98 23.59
C SER A 46 -11.76 -20.08 22.36
N LEU A 47 -11.66 -18.77 22.59
CA LEU A 47 -11.43 -17.78 21.53
C LEU A 47 -10.10 -17.97 20.79
N TYR A 48 -9.12 -18.62 21.43
CA TYR A 48 -7.82 -18.94 20.82
C TYR A 48 -7.84 -20.21 19.96
N ALA A 49 -8.96 -20.94 19.93
CA ALA A 49 -9.07 -22.14 19.13
C ALA A 49 -9.00 -21.81 17.61
N PRO A 50 -8.32 -22.63 16.78
CA PRO A 50 -8.15 -22.36 15.36
C PRO A 50 -9.46 -22.11 14.60
N GLN A 51 -10.54 -22.81 14.98
CA GLN A 51 -11.86 -22.61 14.37
C GLN A 51 -12.48 -21.22 14.66
N ASN A 52 -12.02 -20.51 15.68
CA ASN A 52 -12.59 -19.25 16.16
C ASN A 52 -11.75 -18.01 15.76
N ILE A 53 -10.74 -18.17 14.91
CA ILE A 53 -9.82 -17.10 14.49
C ILE A 53 -10.58 -15.89 13.90
N ASN A 54 -11.60 -16.13 13.08
CA ASN A 54 -12.41 -15.05 12.50
C ASN A 54 -13.17 -14.26 13.56
N LEU A 55 -13.69 -14.94 14.59
CA LEU A 55 -14.40 -14.31 15.70
C LEU A 55 -13.46 -13.42 16.52
N MET A 56 -12.25 -13.90 16.78
CA MET A 56 -11.22 -13.11 17.44
C MET A 56 -10.82 -11.88 16.60
N HIS A 57 -10.66 -12.07 15.30
CA HIS A 57 -10.35 -10.99 14.36
C HIS A 57 -11.41 -9.88 14.41
N HIS A 58 -12.71 -10.23 14.34
CA HIS A 58 -13.80 -9.27 14.45
C HIS A 58 -13.84 -8.56 15.80
N LEU A 59 -13.56 -9.26 16.90
CA LEU A 59 -13.46 -8.65 18.23
C LEU A 59 -12.36 -7.59 18.28
N TYR A 60 -11.17 -7.88 17.76
CA TYR A 60 -10.07 -6.92 17.71
C TYR A 60 -10.36 -5.75 16.74
N ALA A 61 -11.01 -6.00 15.60
CA ALA A 61 -11.45 -4.95 14.69
C ALA A 61 -12.46 -4.01 15.38
N ALA A 62 -13.43 -4.55 16.12
CA ALA A 62 -14.40 -3.78 16.89
C ALA A 62 -13.72 -2.95 18.00
N LEU A 63 -12.79 -3.56 18.76
CA LEU A 63 -12.04 -2.85 19.79
C LEU A 63 -11.23 -1.69 19.20
N ARG A 64 -10.48 -1.92 18.11
CA ARG A 64 -9.75 -0.85 17.40
C ARG A 64 -10.71 0.24 16.91
N ALA A 65 -11.81 -0.11 16.26
CA ALA A 65 -12.80 0.85 15.79
C ALA A 65 -13.34 1.73 16.93
N HIS A 66 -13.56 1.16 18.12
CA HIS A 66 -14.03 1.90 19.28
C HIS A 66 -12.97 2.78 19.94
N SER A 67 -11.76 2.26 20.15
CA SER A 67 -10.75 2.91 20.99
C SER A 67 -9.72 3.75 20.24
N LEU A 68 -9.54 3.51 18.94
CA LEU A 68 -8.49 4.17 18.14
C LEU A 68 -9.05 5.04 17.01
N TYR A 69 -10.25 4.72 16.50
CA TYR A 69 -10.85 5.44 15.38
C TYR A 69 -12.00 6.34 15.84
N HIS A 70 -11.72 7.63 15.88
CA HIS A 70 -12.66 8.66 16.33
C HIS A 70 -13.31 9.39 15.15
N ARG A 71 -14.63 9.61 15.27
CA ARG A 71 -15.42 10.41 14.35
C ARG A 71 -14.96 11.87 14.35
N ASP A 72 -15.04 12.50 13.19
CA ASP A 72 -14.59 13.86 12.86
C ASP A 72 -13.07 14.09 12.96
N GLN A 73 -12.31 13.03 13.26
CA GLN A 73 -10.84 13.04 13.24
C GLN A 73 -10.30 12.07 12.19
N HIS A 74 -10.71 10.80 12.25
CA HIS A 74 -10.24 9.74 11.35
C HIS A 74 -11.26 9.44 10.25
N TYR A 75 -12.54 9.78 10.45
CA TYR A 75 -13.61 9.63 9.48
C TYR A 75 -14.78 10.54 9.80
N VAL A 76 -15.65 10.72 8.82
CA VAL A 76 -16.98 11.34 8.99
C VAL A 76 -18.05 10.38 8.49
N VAL A 77 -19.28 10.55 8.98
CA VAL A 77 -20.44 9.84 8.45
C VAL A 77 -21.28 10.83 7.64
N GLN A 78 -21.40 10.60 6.34
CA GLN A 78 -22.18 11.45 5.42
C GLN A 78 -22.97 10.57 4.45
N GLY A 79 -24.22 10.94 4.17
CA GLY A 79 -25.05 10.19 3.22
C GLY A 79 -25.36 8.74 3.63
N GLY A 80 -25.16 8.37 4.89
CA GLY A 80 -25.27 6.98 5.34
C GLY A 80 -24.06 6.12 4.93
N GLU A 81 -22.88 6.73 4.75
CA GLU A 81 -21.60 6.03 4.52
C GLU A 81 -20.50 6.57 5.44
N VAL A 82 -19.55 5.71 5.80
CA VAL A 82 -18.32 6.09 6.52
C VAL A 82 -17.27 6.54 5.51
N ILE A 83 -16.88 7.81 5.57
CA ILE A 83 -15.87 8.38 4.69
C ILE A 83 -14.61 8.66 5.50
N ILE A 84 -13.49 8.04 5.11
CA ILE A 84 -12.21 8.21 5.80
C ILE A 84 -11.72 9.64 5.62
N VAL A 85 -11.23 10.24 6.70
CA VAL A 85 -10.53 11.51 6.68
C VAL A 85 -9.03 11.22 6.64
N ASP A 86 -8.34 11.76 5.66
CA ASP A 86 -6.87 11.73 5.62
C ASP A 86 -6.31 12.54 6.80
N GLU A 87 -5.56 11.90 7.69
CA GLU A 87 -4.98 12.52 8.88
C GLU A 87 -4.01 13.66 8.57
N PHE A 88 -3.34 13.64 7.41
CA PHE A 88 -2.38 14.67 7.01
C PHE A 88 -3.06 15.86 6.33
N THR A 89 -4.13 15.61 5.58
CA THR A 89 -4.76 16.63 4.73
C THR A 89 -6.17 17.04 5.18
N GLY A 90 -6.77 16.35 6.14
CA GLY A 90 -8.16 16.55 6.55
C GLY A 90 -9.18 16.33 5.43
N ARG A 91 -8.77 15.69 4.32
CA ARG A 91 -9.63 15.48 3.14
C ARG A 91 -10.47 14.23 3.32
N LEU A 92 -11.69 14.30 2.78
CA LEU A 92 -12.58 13.16 2.65
C LEU A 92 -12.08 12.25 1.52
N MET A 93 -11.64 11.06 1.87
CA MET A 93 -11.18 10.02 0.95
C MET A 93 -12.35 9.14 0.51
N GLN A 94 -13.23 9.68 -0.33
CA GLN A 94 -14.36 8.94 -0.88
C GLN A 94 -13.90 7.71 -1.66
N GLY A 95 -14.63 6.59 -1.49
CA GLY A 95 -14.29 5.30 -2.08
C GLY A 95 -13.14 4.56 -1.38
N ARG A 96 -12.38 5.18 -0.47
CA ARG A 96 -11.38 4.46 0.34
C ARG A 96 -12.03 3.81 1.55
N ARG A 97 -11.57 2.60 1.86
CA ARG A 97 -12.04 1.80 2.99
C ARG A 97 -10.85 1.25 3.75
N TRP A 98 -10.95 1.15 5.07
CA TRP A 98 -9.91 0.46 5.84
C TRP A 98 -10.04 -1.05 5.63
N SER A 99 -8.90 -1.71 5.54
CA SER A 99 -8.82 -3.16 5.38
C SER A 99 -9.14 -3.89 6.69
N ASP A 100 -9.04 -5.22 6.69
CA ASP A 100 -8.93 -6.01 7.93
C ASP A 100 -10.18 -5.92 8.83
N GLY A 101 -11.37 -5.91 8.19
CA GLY A 101 -12.67 -5.80 8.85
C GLY A 101 -12.93 -4.48 9.60
N LEU A 102 -11.95 -3.57 9.62
CA LEU A 102 -12.00 -2.36 10.42
C LEU A 102 -13.05 -1.37 9.91
N HIS A 103 -13.20 -1.25 8.59
CA HIS A 103 -14.22 -0.35 8.03
C HIS A 103 -15.62 -0.82 8.36
N GLN A 104 -15.88 -2.12 8.24
CA GLN A 104 -17.14 -2.74 8.67
C GLN A 104 -17.35 -2.58 10.17
N ALA A 105 -16.30 -2.69 10.98
CA ALA A 105 -16.38 -2.46 12.41
C ALA A 105 -16.74 -0.99 12.74
N VAL A 106 -16.22 -0.02 11.98
CA VAL A 106 -16.60 1.40 12.12
C VAL A 106 -18.03 1.65 11.61
N GLU A 107 -18.43 1.04 10.50
CA GLU A 107 -19.81 1.09 10.01
C GLU A 107 -20.78 0.53 11.05
N ALA A 108 -20.46 -0.61 11.66
CA ALA A 108 -21.23 -1.23 12.73
C ALA A 108 -21.28 -0.34 13.99
N LYS A 109 -20.13 0.24 14.39
CA LYS A 109 -20.03 1.20 15.51
C LYS A 109 -20.96 2.40 15.31
N GLU A 110 -20.99 2.96 14.11
CA GLU A 110 -21.79 4.14 13.79
C GLU A 110 -23.21 3.81 13.32
N LYS A 111 -23.58 2.52 13.31
CA LYS A 111 -24.90 2.00 12.89
C LYS A 111 -25.27 2.37 11.45
N VAL A 112 -24.26 2.33 10.59
CA VAL A 112 -24.38 2.57 9.15
C VAL A 112 -24.61 1.23 8.44
N GLY A 113 -25.19 1.24 7.24
CA GLY A 113 -25.36 0.03 6.43
C GLY A 113 -24.00 -0.61 6.13
N ILE A 114 -23.78 -1.82 6.65
CA ILE A 114 -22.53 -2.56 6.43
C ILE A 114 -22.53 -3.03 4.98
N GLN A 115 -21.57 -2.55 4.19
CA GLN A 115 -21.43 -3.02 2.81
C GLN A 115 -20.49 -4.23 2.74
N ASN A 116 -20.66 -5.05 1.69
CA ASN A 116 -19.82 -6.22 1.45
C ASN A 116 -18.32 -5.86 1.43
N GLU A 117 -17.50 -6.82 1.86
CA GLU A 117 -16.05 -6.69 1.83
C GLU A 117 -15.55 -6.53 0.39
N ASN A 118 -14.57 -5.64 0.20
CA ASN A 118 -13.87 -5.56 -1.08
C ASN A 118 -12.99 -6.82 -1.20
N GLN A 119 -13.15 -7.59 -2.27
CA GLN A 119 -12.25 -8.70 -2.56
C GLN A 119 -11.00 -8.20 -3.29
N THR A 120 -9.83 -8.64 -2.85
CA THR A 120 -8.57 -8.39 -3.57
C THR A 120 -8.55 -9.20 -4.87
N LEU A 121 -8.61 -8.52 -6.03
CA LEU A 121 -8.47 -9.18 -7.34
C LEU A 121 -7.01 -9.30 -7.78
N ALA A 122 -6.24 -8.25 -7.53
CA ALA A 122 -4.81 -8.18 -7.79
C ALA A 122 -4.16 -7.24 -6.79
N THR A 123 -2.91 -7.52 -6.43
CA THR A 123 -2.09 -6.64 -5.58
C THR A 123 -0.65 -6.83 -5.99
N ILE A 124 0.13 -5.76 -5.93
CA ILE A 124 1.59 -5.80 -6.03
C ILE A 124 2.15 -4.66 -5.19
N THR A 125 3.24 -4.90 -4.47
CA THR A 125 3.96 -3.82 -3.79
C THR A 125 4.76 -3.00 -4.80
N PHE A 126 4.99 -1.71 -4.53
CA PHE A 126 5.86 -0.90 -5.39
C PHE A 126 7.27 -1.49 -5.50
N GLN A 127 7.76 -2.07 -4.40
CA GLN A 127 9.04 -2.76 -4.34
C GLN A 127 9.11 -3.86 -5.42
N ASN A 128 8.17 -4.81 -5.38
CA ASN A 128 8.15 -5.91 -6.34
C ASN A 128 7.79 -5.46 -7.76
N TYR A 129 6.94 -4.44 -7.91
CA TYR A 129 6.64 -3.84 -9.21
C TYR A 129 7.88 -3.26 -9.88
N PHE A 130 8.65 -2.42 -9.20
CA PHE A 130 9.86 -1.84 -9.78
C PHE A 130 10.98 -2.87 -10.00
N ARG A 131 11.02 -3.94 -9.21
CA ARG A 131 11.95 -5.08 -9.43
C ARG A 131 11.67 -5.86 -10.72
N MET A 132 10.50 -5.70 -11.34
CA MET A 132 10.19 -6.33 -12.63
C MET A 132 10.90 -5.64 -13.81
N TYR A 133 11.34 -4.39 -13.63
CA TYR A 133 12.02 -3.67 -14.70
C TYR A 133 13.42 -4.24 -14.91
N GLN A 134 13.76 -4.52 -16.17
CA GLN A 134 15.10 -4.99 -16.55
C GLN A 134 16.21 -3.99 -16.17
N LYS A 135 15.90 -2.69 -16.22
CA LYS A 135 16.79 -1.60 -15.81
C LYS A 135 16.01 -0.62 -14.95
N LEU A 136 16.49 -0.41 -13.74
CA LEU A 136 15.91 0.53 -12.79
C LEU A 136 16.96 1.60 -12.43
N ALA A 137 16.56 2.86 -12.45
CA ALA A 137 17.35 4.00 -12.02
C ALA A 137 16.42 5.06 -11.41
N GLY A 138 16.96 5.91 -10.54
CA GLY A 138 16.21 6.97 -9.91
C GLY A 138 17.09 8.18 -9.61
N MET A 139 16.47 9.34 -9.46
CA MET A 139 17.14 10.58 -9.10
C MET A 139 16.39 11.28 -7.96
N THR A 140 17.14 11.78 -6.99
CA THR A 140 16.60 12.60 -5.90
C THR A 140 17.73 13.36 -5.22
N GLY A 141 17.43 14.54 -4.66
CA GLY A 141 18.41 15.34 -3.92
C GLY A 141 18.77 14.79 -2.54
N THR A 142 18.09 13.75 -2.07
CA THR A 142 18.21 13.24 -0.69
C THR A 142 18.22 11.71 -0.62
N ALA A 143 18.85 11.03 -1.58
CA ALA A 143 18.93 9.55 -1.58
C ALA A 143 19.91 9.01 -0.55
N ASP A 144 20.95 9.77 -0.19
CA ASP A 144 22.10 9.29 0.59
C ASP A 144 21.71 8.70 1.95
N THR A 145 20.67 9.24 2.60
CA THR A 145 20.19 8.73 3.89
C THR A 145 19.59 7.33 3.79
N GLU A 146 19.01 6.98 2.63
CA GLU A 146 18.35 5.70 2.37
C GLU A 146 19.18 4.77 1.48
N ALA A 147 20.47 5.08 1.27
CA ALA A 147 21.33 4.34 0.35
C ALA A 147 21.40 2.84 0.66
N TYR A 148 21.36 2.48 1.95
CA TYR A 148 21.31 1.09 2.40
C TYR A 148 20.01 0.40 1.99
N GLU A 149 18.85 1.05 2.19
CA GLU A 149 17.54 0.53 1.79
C GLU A 149 17.45 0.36 0.27
N PHE A 150 17.93 1.33 -0.51
CA PHE A 150 17.96 1.22 -1.97
C PHE A 150 18.79 0.04 -2.47
N LYS A 151 19.94 -0.21 -1.82
CA LYS A 151 20.80 -1.35 -2.15
C LYS A 151 20.17 -2.69 -1.74
N GLU A 152 19.60 -2.78 -0.54
CA GLU A 152 19.00 -4.02 -0.01
C GLU A 152 17.75 -4.43 -0.79
N ILE A 153 16.85 -3.48 -1.08
CA ILE A 153 15.55 -3.77 -1.71
C ILE A 153 15.65 -3.84 -3.24
N TYR A 154 16.36 -2.90 -3.86
CA TYR A 154 16.37 -2.73 -5.32
C TYR A 154 17.71 -3.05 -5.97
N GLY A 155 18.76 -3.35 -5.20
CA GLY A 155 20.11 -3.50 -5.72
C GLY A 155 20.70 -2.20 -6.28
N LEU A 156 20.15 -1.05 -5.90
CA LEU A 156 20.57 0.26 -6.43
C LEU A 156 21.66 0.88 -5.57
N GLU A 157 22.78 1.22 -6.21
CA GLU A 157 23.84 2.01 -5.58
C GLU A 157 23.50 3.50 -5.62
N THR A 158 23.75 4.20 -4.51
CA THR A 158 23.54 5.64 -4.41
C THR A 158 24.85 6.37 -4.64
N VAL A 159 24.88 7.25 -5.64
CA VAL A 159 26.04 8.09 -5.95
C VAL A 159 25.68 9.55 -5.67
N VAL A 160 26.45 10.20 -4.81
CA VAL A 160 26.28 11.63 -4.50
C VAL A 160 26.99 12.46 -5.58
N ILE A 161 26.21 13.06 -6.47
CA ILE A 161 26.73 13.95 -7.51
C ILE A 161 27.08 15.31 -6.91
N PRO A 162 28.31 15.84 -7.10
CA PRO A 162 28.67 17.18 -6.65
C PRO A 162 27.74 18.25 -7.24
N PRO A 163 27.35 19.27 -6.46
CA PRO A 163 26.50 20.33 -6.99
C PRO A 163 27.29 21.18 -8.00
N ASN A 164 26.59 21.73 -8.99
CA ASN A 164 27.16 22.64 -9.99
C ASN A 164 27.88 23.85 -9.36
N ARG A 165 27.37 24.34 -8.22
CA ARG A 165 27.95 25.43 -7.44
C ARG A 165 27.93 25.10 -5.94
N PRO A 166 28.95 25.52 -5.17
CA PRO A 166 28.95 25.33 -3.71
C PRO A 166 27.75 26.02 -3.05
N SER A 167 27.07 25.32 -2.16
CA SER A 167 25.95 25.89 -1.40
C SER A 167 26.44 26.98 -0.46
N ARG A 168 25.73 28.12 -0.44
CA ARG A 168 25.93 29.22 0.53
C ARG A 168 24.78 29.32 1.54
N ARG A 169 23.95 28.28 1.63
CA ARG A 169 22.81 28.24 2.56
C ARG A 169 23.31 28.18 4.00
N LEU A 170 22.76 29.04 4.85
CA LEU A 170 23.02 29.05 6.29
C LEU A 170 21.91 28.30 7.04
N ASP A 171 22.19 27.07 7.44
CA ASP A 171 21.28 26.27 8.26
C ASP A 171 21.49 26.63 9.75
N ARG A 172 20.54 27.40 10.31
CA ARG A 172 20.58 27.86 11.70
C ARG A 172 20.15 26.74 12.65
N GLN A 173 20.57 26.84 13.92
CA GLN A 173 20.13 25.93 14.97
C GLN A 173 18.62 26.02 15.17
N ASP A 174 18.02 24.89 15.56
CA ASP A 174 16.61 24.80 15.89
C ASP A 174 16.31 25.61 17.17
N GLN A 175 15.15 26.27 17.19
CA GLN A 175 14.62 26.94 18.37
C GLN A 175 13.49 26.12 18.96
N ILE A 176 13.62 25.73 20.22
CA ILE A 176 12.67 24.84 20.88
C ILE A 176 11.95 25.60 21.98
N TYR A 177 10.63 25.63 21.90
CA TYR A 177 9.73 26.33 22.81
C TYR A 177 8.97 25.36 23.70
N LYS A 178 8.54 25.84 24.87
CA LYS A 178 7.83 25.00 25.83
C LYS A 178 6.43 24.66 25.34
N THR A 179 5.75 25.62 24.71
CA THR A 179 4.36 25.47 24.24
C THR A 179 4.19 25.88 22.78
N SER A 180 3.16 25.35 22.10
CA SER A 180 2.89 25.71 20.70
C SER A 180 2.59 27.22 20.49
N PRO A 181 1.84 27.92 21.37
CA PRO A 181 1.61 29.36 21.22
C PRO A 181 2.89 30.21 21.22
N GLU A 182 3.85 29.91 22.10
CA GLU A 182 5.15 30.58 22.13
C GLU A 182 5.92 30.39 20.81
N ARG A 183 5.93 29.16 20.29
CA ARG A 183 6.52 28.84 18.99
C ARG A 183 5.89 29.68 17.88
N TYR A 184 4.57 29.71 17.77
CA TYR A 184 3.90 30.46 16.70
C TYR A 184 4.19 31.96 16.81
N ALA A 185 4.22 32.53 18.02
CA ALA A 185 4.61 33.92 18.20
C ALA A 185 6.03 34.21 17.68
N ALA A 186 6.97 33.29 17.95
CA ALA A 186 8.33 33.40 17.44
C ALA A 186 8.44 33.24 15.91
N VAL A 187 7.68 32.31 15.32
CA VAL A 187 7.59 32.13 13.86
C VAL A 187 7.06 33.40 13.19
N ILE A 188 5.97 33.97 13.70
CA ILE A 188 5.39 35.20 13.14
C ILE A 188 6.37 36.38 13.26
N LYS A 189 7.09 36.48 14.38
CA LYS A 189 8.14 37.49 14.57
C LYS A 189 9.25 37.37 13.53
N ASP A 190 9.70 36.15 13.23
CA ASP A 190 10.75 35.91 12.23
C ASP A 190 10.25 36.22 10.80
N ILE A 191 9.02 35.81 10.47
CA ILE A 191 8.38 36.16 9.18
C ILE A 191 8.30 37.68 9.02
N LYS A 192 7.92 38.41 10.07
CA LYS A 192 7.80 39.87 10.05
C LYS A 192 9.15 40.55 9.81
N ASP A 193 10.21 40.11 10.50
CA ASP A 193 11.58 40.62 10.30
C ASP A 193 12.08 40.36 8.86
N CYS A 194 11.82 39.17 8.30
CA CYS A 194 12.12 38.88 6.90
C CYS A 194 11.33 39.78 5.94
N PHE A 195 10.02 39.94 6.16
CA PHE A 195 9.16 40.76 5.31
C PHE A 195 9.56 42.24 5.33
N GLU A 196 9.90 42.80 6.49
CA GLU A 196 10.35 44.18 6.64
C GLU A 196 11.65 44.45 5.86
N ARG A 197 12.59 43.49 5.84
CA ARG A 197 13.84 43.55 5.06
C ARG A 197 13.67 43.20 3.59
N GLY A 198 12.48 42.79 3.15
CA GLY A 198 12.19 42.39 1.77
C GLY A 198 12.56 40.95 1.42
N GLN A 199 12.95 40.13 2.39
CA GLN A 199 13.37 38.75 2.20
C GLN A 199 12.15 37.82 1.99
N PRO A 200 12.13 36.96 0.94
CA PRO A 200 11.07 35.98 0.77
C PRO A 200 11.17 34.85 1.80
N VAL A 201 10.00 34.35 2.22
CA VAL A 201 9.88 33.31 3.24
C VAL A 201 9.01 32.16 2.76
N LEU A 202 9.49 30.93 2.94
CA LEU A 202 8.70 29.70 2.81
C LEU A 202 8.54 29.04 4.18
N VAL A 203 7.30 28.93 4.64
CA VAL A 203 6.92 28.30 5.91
C VAL A 203 6.43 26.88 5.63
N GLY A 204 7.15 25.88 6.11
CA GLY A 204 6.75 24.48 6.05
C GLY A 204 5.99 24.05 7.30
N THR A 205 4.82 23.46 7.11
CA THR A 205 3.99 22.85 8.16
C THR A 205 3.78 21.36 7.86
N THR A 206 3.34 20.59 8.85
CA THR A 206 3.07 19.14 8.74
C THR A 206 1.60 18.83 8.45
N SER A 207 0.68 19.77 8.72
CA SER A 207 -0.76 19.57 8.58
C SER A 207 -1.47 20.82 8.04
N ILE A 208 -2.62 20.60 7.39
CA ILE A 208 -3.43 21.71 6.84
C ILE A 208 -3.95 22.60 7.97
N GLU A 209 -4.33 22.01 9.11
CA GLU A 209 -4.78 22.76 10.29
C GLU A 209 -3.72 23.76 10.76
N ASN A 210 -2.45 23.33 10.83
CA ASN A 210 -1.32 24.19 11.19
C ASN A 210 -1.11 25.32 10.16
N SER A 211 -1.25 25.03 8.86
CA SER A 211 -1.17 26.06 7.81
C SER A 211 -2.25 27.12 7.96
N GLU A 212 -3.50 26.70 8.20
CA GLU A 212 -4.64 27.61 8.40
C GLU A 212 -4.50 28.42 9.69
N LEU A 213 -3.94 27.82 10.75
CA LEU A 213 -3.65 28.53 11.99
C LEU A 213 -2.62 29.65 11.78
N ILE A 214 -1.50 29.35 11.11
CA ILE A 214 -0.46 30.35 10.81
C ILE A 214 -1.01 31.43 9.87
N SER A 215 -1.81 31.04 8.87
CA SER A 215 -2.50 31.97 7.97
C SER A 215 -3.35 32.99 8.74
N LYS A 216 -4.19 32.53 9.67
CA LYS A 216 -5.00 33.40 10.55
C LYS A 216 -4.15 34.33 11.42
N LEU A 217 -2.97 33.88 11.86
CA LEU A 217 -2.07 34.71 12.65
C LEU A 217 -1.40 35.80 11.80
N LEU A 218 -1.03 35.48 10.55
CA LEU A 218 -0.48 36.45 9.59
C LEU A 218 -1.53 37.49 9.16
N ASP A 219 -2.79 37.08 8.99
CA ASP A 219 -3.90 38.01 8.71
C ASP A 219 -4.08 39.05 9.82
N LYS A 220 -3.96 38.63 11.09
CA LYS A 220 -4.02 39.54 12.24
C LYS A 220 -2.90 40.58 12.21
N GLU A 221 -1.71 40.19 11.77
CA GLU A 221 -0.55 41.09 11.57
C GLU A 221 -0.58 41.85 10.24
N LYS A 222 -1.62 41.63 9.40
CA LYS A 222 -1.78 42.25 8.07
C LYS A 222 -0.65 41.93 7.09
N LEU A 223 -0.11 40.71 7.18
CA LEU A 223 0.92 40.21 6.27
C LEU A 223 0.29 39.38 5.15
N SER A 224 0.36 39.90 3.92
CA SER A 224 -0.14 39.19 2.74
C SER A 224 0.68 37.92 2.50
N HIS A 225 -0.02 36.78 2.38
CA HIS A 225 0.62 35.48 2.26
C HIS A 225 -0.20 34.56 1.34
N GLN A 226 0.42 33.45 0.93
CA GLN A 226 -0.18 32.43 0.08
C GLN A 226 -0.11 31.08 0.77
N VAL A 227 -1.17 30.26 0.70
CA VAL A 227 -1.25 28.95 1.37
C VAL A 227 -1.37 27.85 0.33
N LEU A 228 -0.55 26.81 0.48
CA LEU A 228 -0.48 25.65 -0.40
C LEU A 228 -0.82 24.39 0.38
N ASN A 229 -1.91 23.74 -0.03
CA ASN A 229 -2.54 22.63 0.70
C ASN A 229 -2.52 21.32 -0.12
N ALA A 230 -1.65 21.22 -1.13
CA ALA A 230 -1.51 20.11 -2.08
C ALA A 230 -2.81 19.78 -2.87
N LYS A 231 -3.75 20.73 -2.98
CA LYS A 231 -5.11 20.52 -3.54
C LYS A 231 -5.17 20.75 -5.04
N GLN A 232 -4.44 21.75 -5.53
CA GLN A 232 -4.49 22.21 -6.92
C GLN A 232 -3.07 22.33 -7.48
N HIS A 233 -2.48 21.23 -7.93
CA HIS A 233 -1.07 21.18 -8.31
C HIS A 233 -0.65 22.23 -9.35
N ALA A 234 -1.50 22.50 -10.35
CA ALA A 234 -1.22 23.52 -11.36
C ALA A 234 -1.13 24.93 -10.76
N ARG A 235 -2.16 25.36 -10.01
CA ARG A 235 -2.19 26.67 -9.36
C ARG A 235 -1.12 26.82 -8.27
N GLU A 236 -0.82 25.75 -7.56
CA GLU A 236 0.23 25.75 -6.54
C GLU A 236 1.63 25.90 -7.16
N ALA A 237 1.86 25.32 -8.34
CA ALA A 237 3.11 25.52 -9.09
C ALA A 237 3.28 26.97 -9.52
N GLU A 238 2.19 27.64 -9.96
CA GLU A 238 2.22 29.06 -10.31
C GLU A 238 2.61 29.95 -9.12
N ILE A 239 2.03 29.67 -7.96
CA ILE A 239 2.35 30.35 -6.71
C ILE A 239 3.82 30.15 -6.34
N ILE A 240 4.29 28.89 -6.35
CA ILE A 240 5.67 28.55 -5.98
C ILE A 240 6.69 29.17 -6.93
N ALA A 241 6.38 29.24 -8.23
CA ALA A 241 7.22 29.89 -9.22
C ALA A 241 7.44 31.39 -8.92
N GLN A 242 6.54 32.03 -8.17
CA GLN A 242 6.64 33.43 -7.74
C GLN A 242 7.12 33.62 -6.30
N ALA A 243 7.23 32.54 -5.51
CA ALA A 243 7.57 32.60 -4.08
C ALA A 243 8.96 33.22 -3.80
N GLY A 244 9.85 33.26 -4.80
CA GLY A 244 11.20 33.83 -4.67
C GLY A 244 11.28 35.34 -4.87
N ARG A 245 10.16 36.06 -5.05
CA ARG A 245 10.14 37.53 -5.20
C ARG A 245 10.24 38.26 -3.86
N PRO A 246 10.73 39.52 -3.83
CA PRO A 246 10.77 40.30 -2.59
C PRO A 246 9.43 40.35 -1.86
N LYS A 247 9.46 40.27 -0.52
CA LYS A 247 8.27 40.35 0.37
C LYS A 247 7.21 39.25 0.16
N MET A 248 7.54 38.15 -0.51
CA MET A 248 6.63 37.01 -0.63
C MET A 248 6.66 36.13 0.62
N ILE A 249 5.48 35.81 1.15
CA ILE A 249 5.30 34.84 2.24
C ILE A 249 4.46 33.68 1.70
N THR A 250 5.04 32.49 1.69
CA THR A 250 4.37 31.27 1.20
C THR A 250 4.32 30.24 2.31
N ILE A 251 3.15 29.72 2.62
CA ILE A 251 2.94 28.60 3.56
C ILE A 251 2.72 27.35 2.73
N ALA A 252 3.52 26.32 2.96
CA ALA A 252 3.44 25.04 2.29
C ALA A 252 3.19 23.92 3.28
N THR A 253 2.07 23.22 3.11
CA THR A 253 1.75 22.04 3.89
C THR A 253 2.51 20.83 3.36
N ASN A 254 3.26 20.16 4.23
CA ASN A 254 4.17 19.05 3.91
C ASN A 254 5.12 19.41 2.76
N MET A 255 4.92 18.75 1.62
CA MET A 255 5.70 18.96 0.38
C MET A 255 4.87 19.63 -0.72
N ALA A 256 3.85 20.43 -0.37
CA ALA A 256 3.13 21.22 -1.37
C ALA A 256 4.11 22.06 -2.21
N GLY A 257 3.89 22.14 -3.52
CA GLY A 257 4.84 22.77 -4.44
C GLY A 257 6.08 21.92 -4.80
N ARG A 258 6.07 20.61 -4.56
CA ARG A 258 7.11 19.68 -5.07
C ARG A 258 7.18 19.72 -6.60
N GLY A 259 8.39 19.61 -7.13
CA GLY A 259 8.66 19.63 -8.57
C GLY A 259 8.74 21.02 -9.22
N THR A 260 8.44 22.10 -8.48
CA THR A 260 8.62 23.47 -8.99
C THR A 260 9.76 24.19 -8.29
N ASP A 261 10.62 24.83 -9.08
CA ASP A 261 11.78 25.54 -8.57
C ASP A 261 11.47 26.97 -8.16
N ILE A 262 11.80 27.30 -6.90
CA ILE A 262 11.78 28.67 -6.38
C ILE A 262 13.07 29.37 -6.81
N VAL A 263 12.96 30.20 -7.84
CA VAL A 263 14.06 31.03 -8.35
C VAL A 263 13.99 32.40 -7.67
N LEU A 264 15.11 32.89 -7.12
CA LEU A 264 15.16 34.21 -6.50
C LEU A 264 14.88 35.30 -7.56
N GLY A 265 13.99 36.23 -7.26
CA GLY A 265 13.47 37.23 -8.23
C GLY A 265 12.26 36.75 -9.03
N GLY A 266 11.85 35.48 -8.89
CA GLY A 266 10.74 34.85 -9.61
C GLY A 266 11.19 34.04 -10.83
N ASN A 267 10.45 32.98 -11.17
CA ASN A 267 10.79 32.09 -12.28
C ASN A 267 10.25 32.65 -13.61
N VAL A 268 11.11 33.35 -14.36
CA VAL A 268 10.76 34.02 -15.64
C VAL A 268 10.31 33.03 -16.70
N GLU A 269 10.97 31.87 -16.80
CA GLU A 269 10.68 30.84 -17.81
C GLU A 269 9.27 30.29 -17.62
N ARG A 270 8.93 29.84 -16.40
CA ARG A 270 7.58 29.36 -16.06
C ARG A 270 6.51 30.43 -16.29
N GLN A 271 6.79 31.69 -15.93
CA GLN A 271 5.84 32.78 -16.17
C GLN A 271 5.65 33.09 -17.65
N SER A 272 6.72 32.96 -18.46
CA SER A 272 6.64 33.17 -19.90
C SER A 272 5.73 32.13 -20.55
N ILE A 273 5.86 30.86 -20.15
CA ILE A 273 4.98 29.76 -20.63
C ILE A 273 3.52 30.03 -20.29
N LEU A 274 3.23 30.52 -19.06
CA LEU A 274 1.86 30.84 -18.66
C LEU A 274 1.26 32.00 -19.47
N ILE A 275 2.08 33.01 -19.78
CA ILE A 275 1.67 34.15 -20.62
C ILE A 275 1.45 33.71 -22.07
N GLU A 276 2.28 32.80 -22.58
CA GLU A 276 2.14 32.24 -23.93
C GLU A 276 0.86 31.40 -24.08
N ALA A 277 0.52 30.63 -23.04
CA ALA A 277 -0.67 29.79 -22.98
C ALA A 277 -1.98 30.58 -22.77
N ASP A 278 -1.92 31.87 -22.42
CA ASP A 278 -3.11 32.71 -22.24
C ASP A 278 -3.69 33.15 -23.59
N GLU A 279 -4.78 32.51 -24.02
CA GLU A 279 -5.48 32.82 -25.27
C GLU A 279 -6.18 34.19 -25.27
N SER A 280 -6.32 34.84 -24.11
CA SER A 280 -6.95 36.16 -23.99
C SER A 280 -6.05 37.33 -24.40
N LEU A 281 -4.75 37.08 -24.58
CA LEU A 281 -3.73 38.09 -24.90
C LEU A 281 -3.34 38.04 -26.38
N SER A 282 -3.14 39.21 -26.99
CA SER A 282 -2.55 39.29 -28.33
C SER A 282 -1.05 38.95 -28.31
N ASP A 283 -0.50 38.46 -29.42
CA ASP A 283 0.93 38.12 -29.52
C ASP A 283 1.85 39.29 -29.18
N ALA A 284 1.44 40.52 -29.53
CA ALA A 284 2.18 41.73 -29.19
C ALA A 284 2.18 42.02 -27.67
N GLU A 285 1.08 41.73 -26.97
CA GLU A 285 0.97 41.89 -25.52
C GLU A 285 1.73 40.79 -24.77
N LYS A 286 1.71 39.56 -25.27
CA LYS A 286 2.50 38.44 -24.76
C LYS A 286 3.99 38.77 -24.80
N ALA A 287 4.50 39.18 -25.97
CA ALA A 287 5.89 39.57 -26.15
C ALA A 287 6.31 40.72 -25.24
N LYS A 288 5.44 41.74 -25.08
CA LYS A 288 5.70 42.88 -24.20
C LYS A 288 5.81 42.48 -22.73
N ARG A 289 4.89 41.64 -22.22
CA ARG A 289 4.91 41.18 -20.82
C ARG A 289 6.12 40.29 -20.52
N ILE A 290 6.47 39.40 -21.45
CA ILE A 290 7.66 38.54 -21.31
C ILE A 290 8.94 39.38 -21.27
N GLN A 291 9.05 40.40 -22.12
CA GLN A 291 10.20 41.30 -22.12
C GLN A 291 10.29 42.06 -20.79
N GLN A 292 9.16 42.60 -20.29
CA GLN A 292 9.12 43.28 -19.00
C GLN A 292 9.58 42.37 -17.84
N LEU A 293 9.13 41.11 -17.82
CA LEU A 293 9.57 40.14 -16.81
C LEU A 293 11.08 39.90 -16.84
N LYS A 294 11.66 39.79 -18.04
CA LYS A 294 13.12 39.61 -18.21
C LYS A 294 13.88 40.84 -17.74
N ASP A 295 13.40 42.03 -18.06
CA ASP A 295 14.06 43.29 -17.71
C ASP A 295 14.02 43.56 -16.19
N GLU A 296 12.91 43.24 -15.52
CA GLU A 296 12.75 43.44 -14.08
C GLU A 296 13.47 42.38 -13.23
N TRP A 297 13.70 41.19 -13.78
CA TRP A 297 14.16 40.03 -13.02
C TRP A 297 15.50 40.28 -12.31
N GLN A 298 16.50 40.85 -13.00
CA GLN A 298 17.83 41.04 -12.42
C GLN A 298 17.78 41.95 -11.18
N GLY A 299 17.01 43.05 -11.25
CA GLY A 299 16.85 43.96 -10.11
C GLY A 299 16.13 43.32 -8.92
N LEU A 300 15.09 42.51 -9.19
CA LEU A 300 14.40 41.75 -8.16
C LEU A 300 15.29 40.66 -7.54
N HIS A 301 16.06 39.96 -8.36
CA HIS A 301 17.02 38.94 -7.94
C HIS A 301 18.07 39.54 -7.01
N ASP A 302 18.72 40.62 -7.41
CA ASP A 302 19.75 41.29 -6.63
C ASP A 302 19.20 41.80 -5.28
N ALA A 303 17.97 42.32 -5.26
CA ALA A 303 17.31 42.74 -4.03
C ALA A 303 17.11 41.56 -3.05
N VAL A 304 16.69 40.40 -3.55
CA VAL A 304 16.50 39.19 -2.73
C VAL A 304 17.84 38.61 -2.26
N VAL A 305 18.86 38.58 -3.11
CA VAL A 305 20.22 38.14 -2.78
C VAL A 305 20.80 39.01 -1.66
N ASN A 306 20.67 40.34 -1.78
CA ASN A 306 21.13 41.29 -0.76
C ASN A 306 20.34 41.19 0.55
N ALA A 307 19.06 40.81 0.49
CA ALA A 307 18.23 40.52 1.66
C ALA A 307 18.56 39.17 2.34
N GLY A 308 19.52 38.39 1.81
CA GLY A 308 19.96 37.11 2.38
C GLY A 308 19.37 35.88 1.70
N GLY A 309 18.72 36.03 0.55
CA GLY A 309 18.10 34.96 -0.23
C GLY A 309 16.82 34.41 0.40
N LEU A 310 16.35 33.26 -0.08
CA LEU A 310 15.14 32.61 0.45
C LEU A 310 15.36 32.13 1.89
N HIS A 311 14.43 32.50 2.78
CA HIS A 311 14.39 31.99 4.15
C HIS A 311 13.38 30.85 4.30
N ILE A 312 13.82 29.73 4.86
CA ILE A 312 12.98 28.55 5.12
C ILE A 312 12.70 28.46 6.61
N ILE A 313 11.41 28.41 6.96
CA ILE A 313 10.95 28.20 8.33
C ILE A 313 10.26 26.84 8.40
N GLY A 314 10.84 25.90 9.13
CA GLY A 314 10.14 24.67 9.52
C GLY A 314 9.41 24.88 10.83
N THR A 315 8.11 24.61 10.88
CA THR A 315 7.29 24.81 12.10
C THR A 315 7.22 23.57 12.98
N GLU A 316 7.66 22.43 12.45
CA GLU A 316 7.75 21.13 13.11
C GLU A 316 8.83 20.30 12.42
N ARG A 317 9.24 19.20 13.06
CA ARG A 317 10.08 18.16 12.45
C ARG A 317 9.19 17.10 11.82
N HIS A 318 9.50 16.68 10.59
CA HIS A 318 8.88 15.49 10.03
C HIS A 318 9.42 14.23 10.70
N GLU A 319 8.72 13.11 10.53
CA GLU A 319 9.18 11.80 11.01
C GLU A 319 10.51 11.37 10.39
N SER A 320 10.78 11.84 9.17
CA SER A 320 12.03 11.57 8.46
C SER A 320 12.85 12.84 8.23
N ARG A 321 14.15 12.74 8.52
CA ARG A 321 15.16 13.77 8.28
C ARG A 321 15.26 14.11 6.79
N ARG A 322 15.00 13.14 5.92
CA ARG A 322 14.98 13.31 4.47
C ARG A 322 14.00 14.42 4.05
N ILE A 323 12.79 14.42 4.60
CA ILE A 323 11.73 15.38 4.26
C ILE A 323 12.12 16.78 4.77
N ASP A 324 12.66 16.88 5.98
CA ASP A 324 13.19 18.15 6.50
C ASP A 324 14.30 18.72 5.61
N ASN A 325 15.20 17.87 5.12
CA ASN A 325 16.28 18.29 4.22
C ASN A 325 15.75 18.72 2.85
N GLN A 326 14.66 18.13 2.37
CA GLN A 326 13.99 18.59 1.15
C GLN A 326 13.40 19.98 1.32
N LEU A 327 12.79 20.27 2.47
CA LEU A 327 12.30 21.61 2.80
C LEU A 327 13.46 22.62 2.84
N ARG A 328 14.55 22.32 3.54
CA ARG A 328 15.77 23.16 3.54
C ARG A 328 16.35 23.35 2.14
N GLY A 329 16.32 22.28 1.33
CA GLY A 329 16.81 22.22 -0.04
C GLY A 329 16.08 23.15 -1.02
N ARG A 330 14.97 23.75 -0.61
CA ARG A 330 14.28 24.79 -1.39
C ARG A 330 15.06 26.11 -1.43
N ALA A 331 15.93 26.37 -0.45
CA ALA A 331 16.82 27.54 -0.42
C ALA A 331 18.26 27.20 -0.81
N GLY A 332 19.00 28.22 -1.28
CA GLY A 332 20.42 28.13 -1.62
C GLY A 332 20.73 27.33 -2.89
N ARG A 333 19.82 27.35 -3.87
CA ARG A 333 19.99 26.66 -5.15
C ARG A 333 21.03 27.37 -6.01
N GLN A 334 21.78 26.60 -6.81
CA GLN A 334 22.83 27.14 -7.71
C GLN A 334 23.82 28.11 -7.01
N GLY A 335 24.11 27.89 -5.73
CA GLY A 335 25.04 28.70 -4.95
C GLY A 335 24.49 30.04 -4.45
N ASP A 336 23.18 30.28 -4.62
CA ASP A 336 22.51 31.44 -4.07
C ASP A 336 22.62 31.50 -2.54
N PRO A 337 22.59 32.70 -1.93
CA PRO A 337 22.40 32.82 -0.49
C PRO A 337 21.02 32.27 -0.10
N GLY A 338 20.90 31.88 1.15
CA GLY A 338 19.65 31.43 1.72
C GLY A 338 19.86 31.03 3.16
N SER A 339 18.77 30.81 3.87
CA SER A 339 18.86 30.33 5.25
C SER A 339 17.70 29.42 5.60
N SER A 340 17.92 28.54 6.57
CA SER A 340 16.85 27.70 7.12
C SER A 340 16.89 27.71 8.63
N ARG A 341 15.72 27.59 9.26
CA ARG A 341 15.58 27.40 10.70
C ARG A 341 14.32 26.60 11.01
N PHE A 342 14.37 25.74 12.02
CA PHE A 342 13.20 25.05 12.54
C PHE A 342 12.81 25.62 13.90
N TYR A 343 11.50 25.77 14.10
CA TYR A 343 10.86 26.24 15.31
C TYR A 343 10.02 25.09 15.85
N LEU A 344 10.36 24.53 17.01
CA LEU A 344 9.77 23.31 17.52
C LEU A 344 9.10 23.58 18.86
N SER A 345 8.14 22.74 19.24
CA SER A 345 7.47 22.78 20.53
C SER A 345 7.52 21.42 21.22
N LEU A 346 7.62 21.40 22.56
CA LEU A 346 7.46 20.15 23.31
C LEU A 346 6.08 19.50 23.16
N ASP A 347 5.09 20.25 22.67
CA ASP A 347 3.75 19.72 22.37
C ASP A 347 3.69 19.02 21.00
N ASP A 348 4.73 19.13 20.16
CA ASP A 348 4.77 18.51 18.83
C ASP A 348 4.71 16.97 18.94
N PRO A 349 4.01 16.28 18.02
CA PRO A 349 3.83 14.82 18.08
C PRO A 349 5.15 14.06 18.23
N LEU A 350 6.18 14.41 17.44
CA LEU A 350 7.50 13.78 17.49
C LEU A 350 8.18 13.97 18.85
N LEU A 351 8.14 15.19 19.39
CA LEU A 351 8.79 15.50 20.67
C LEU A 351 8.04 14.87 21.84
N ARG A 352 6.71 14.88 21.81
CA ARG A 352 5.85 14.24 22.80
C ARG A 352 6.12 12.74 22.94
N ILE A 353 6.35 12.03 21.84
CA ILE A 353 6.54 10.57 21.84
C ILE A 353 7.91 10.15 22.38
N PHE A 354 8.96 10.95 22.14
CA PHE A 354 10.35 10.53 22.35
C PHE A 354 11.12 11.32 23.42
N ALA A 355 10.73 12.56 23.72
CA ALA A 355 11.55 13.45 24.55
C ALA A 355 10.76 14.38 25.50
N GLY A 356 9.43 14.41 25.39
CA GLY A 356 8.55 15.38 26.06
C GLY A 356 8.76 15.47 27.56
N ASP A 357 8.59 14.37 28.30
CA ASP A 357 8.58 14.42 29.77
C ASP A 357 9.95 14.75 30.38
N ARG A 358 11.03 14.22 29.80
CA ARG A 358 12.40 14.46 30.29
C ARG A 358 12.87 15.88 29.97
N LEU A 359 12.57 16.40 28.78
CA LEU A 359 12.91 17.78 28.42
C LEU A 359 12.04 18.79 29.18
N ARG A 360 10.75 18.51 29.35
CA ARG A 360 9.83 19.35 30.13
C ARG A 360 10.27 19.47 31.58
N ALA A 361 10.66 18.36 32.22
CA ALA A 361 11.20 18.37 33.57
C ALA A 361 12.50 19.19 33.71
N VAL A 362 13.35 19.20 32.67
CA VAL A 362 14.57 20.02 32.64
C VAL A 362 14.23 21.51 32.49
N MET A 363 13.29 21.87 31.61
CA MET A 363 12.81 23.24 31.43
C MET A 363 12.18 23.80 32.70
N ASP A 364 11.34 23.01 33.36
CA ASP A 364 10.69 23.39 34.61
C ASP A 364 11.72 23.59 35.74
N ARG A 365 12.75 22.74 35.80
CA ARG A 365 13.85 22.86 36.76
C ARG A 365 14.72 24.10 36.52
N LEU A 366 14.92 24.47 35.26
CA LEU A 366 15.72 25.65 34.86
C LEU A 366 14.94 26.97 34.97
N LYS A 367 13.63 26.93 35.26
CA LYS A 367 12.75 28.11 35.35
C LYS A 367 12.90 29.04 34.15
N MET A 368 12.90 28.48 32.95
CA MET A 368 13.04 29.27 31.72
C MET A 368 11.92 30.30 31.60
N PRO A 369 12.22 31.57 31.24
CA PRO A 369 11.22 32.59 30.98
C PRO A 369 10.30 32.18 29.81
N GLU A 370 9.04 32.60 29.87
CA GLU A 370 8.10 32.40 28.76
C GLU A 370 8.61 33.09 27.49
N GLY A 371 8.56 32.37 26.37
CA GLY A 371 8.98 32.89 25.06
C GLY A 371 10.49 32.87 24.76
N GLU A 372 11.35 32.38 25.66
CA GLU A 372 12.77 32.16 25.35
C GLU A 372 13.02 30.75 24.78
N PRO A 373 13.63 30.62 23.60
CA PRO A 373 13.92 29.31 23.02
C PRO A 373 15.14 28.64 23.68
N ILE A 374 15.13 27.31 23.68
CA ILE A 374 16.36 26.55 23.86
C ILE A 374 17.08 26.43 22.51
N GLU A 375 18.29 26.95 22.46
CA GLU A 375 19.25 26.74 21.36
C GLU A 375 20.45 25.94 21.88
N ALA A 376 20.29 24.63 22.04
CA ALA A 376 21.34 23.76 22.55
C ALA A 376 21.57 22.57 21.60
N GLY A 377 22.79 22.45 21.07
CA GLY A 377 23.16 21.36 20.16
C GLY A 377 23.05 19.95 20.77
N MET A 378 22.89 19.82 22.09
CA MET A 378 22.53 18.54 22.73
C MET A 378 21.09 18.14 22.43
N VAL A 379 20.15 19.09 22.45
CA VAL A 379 18.73 18.82 22.20
C VAL A 379 18.50 18.52 20.72
N THR A 380 19.14 19.25 19.81
CA THR A 380 19.14 18.95 18.36
C THR A 380 19.57 17.51 18.09
N ARG A 381 20.65 17.03 18.72
CA ARG A 381 21.11 15.63 18.58
C ARG A 381 20.10 14.61 19.13
N SER A 382 19.39 14.92 20.22
CA SER A 382 18.35 14.04 20.75
C SER A 382 17.18 13.90 19.78
N ILE A 383 16.80 15.00 19.11
CA ILE A 383 15.74 15.01 18.08
C ILE A 383 16.17 14.21 16.86
N GLU A 384 17.39 14.41 16.35
CA GLU A 384 17.92 13.60 15.25
C GLU A 384 17.93 12.11 15.60
N SER A 385 18.24 11.76 16.85
CA SER A 385 18.22 10.37 17.31
C SER A 385 16.80 9.80 17.35
N ALA A 386 15.81 10.62 17.71
CA ALA A 386 14.41 10.23 17.66
C ALA A 386 13.93 10.00 16.22
N GLN A 387 14.25 10.90 15.29
CA GLN A 387 13.94 10.74 13.87
C GLN A 387 14.54 9.45 13.30
N ARG A 388 15.83 9.18 13.56
CA ARG A 388 16.49 7.93 13.13
C ARG A 388 15.79 6.67 13.66
N LYS A 389 15.26 6.73 14.90
CA LYS A 389 14.52 5.61 15.49
C LYS A 389 13.16 5.41 14.81
N VAL A 390 12.47 6.48 14.45
CA VAL A 390 11.22 6.42 13.67
C VAL A 390 11.49 5.91 12.27
N GLU A 391 12.54 6.39 11.61
CA GLU A 391 12.98 5.92 10.28
C GLU A 391 13.31 4.43 10.30
N GLY A 392 14.11 3.96 11.28
CA GLY A 392 14.42 2.54 11.44
C GLY A 392 13.18 1.68 11.67
N ARG A 393 12.24 2.14 12.51
CA ARG A 393 10.96 1.46 12.72
C ARG A 393 10.14 1.38 11.42
N ASN A 394 10.04 2.48 10.67
CA ASN A 394 9.31 2.51 9.41
C ASN A 394 9.97 1.62 8.35
N PHE A 395 11.30 1.56 8.33
CA PHE A 395 12.07 0.63 7.51
C PHE A 395 11.75 -0.83 7.88
N ASP A 396 11.78 -1.19 9.17
CA ASP A 396 11.46 -2.55 9.62
C ASP A 396 10.03 -2.97 9.22
N ILE A 397 9.06 -2.05 9.34
CA ILE A 397 7.68 -2.29 8.89
C ILE A 397 7.64 -2.54 7.38
N ARG A 398 8.32 -1.71 6.57
CA ARG A 398 8.37 -1.89 5.11
C ARG A 398 9.07 -3.19 4.72
N LYS A 399 10.17 -3.53 5.39
CA LYS A 399 10.90 -4.77 5.19
C LYS A 399 10.02 -5.97 5.49
N GLN A 400 9.33 -5.96 6.63
CA GLN A 400 8.40 -7.02 7.00
C GLN A 400 7.28 -7.16 5.95
N LEU A 401 6.66 -6.06 5.51
CA LEU A 401 5.65 -6.09 4.45
C LEU A 401 6.17 -6.69 3.13
N LEU A 402 7.39 -6.31 2.73
CA LEU A 402 8.05 -6.87 1.55
C LEU A 402 8.28 -8.37 1.69
N GLU A 403 8.73 -8.83 2.84
CA GLU A 403 8.99 -10.25 3.09
C GLU A 403 7.72 -11.12 3.00
N TYR A 404 6.56 -10.60 3.45
CA TYR A 404 5.28 -11.29 3.27
C TYR A 404 4.80 -11.24 1.81
N ASP A 405 4.97 -10.10 1.13
CA ASP A 405 4.62 -9.98 -0.29
C ASP A 405 5.53 -10.82 -1.19
N ASP A 406 6.80 -11.04 -0.85
CA ASP A 406 7.72 -11.87 -1.62
C ASP A 406 7.21 -13.31 -1.79
N VAL A 407 6.60 -13.89 -0.74
CA VAL A 407 5.98 -15.23 -0.81
C VAL A 407 4.80 -15.22 -1.81
N ALA A 408 3.91 -14.25 -1.70
CA ALA A 408 2.77 -14.12 -2.60
C ALA A 408 3.22 -13.76 -4.04
N ASN A 409 4.30 -13.00 -4.18
CA ASN A 409 4.87 -12.58 -5.45
C ASN A 409 5.50 -13.74 -6.21
N ASP A 410 6.16 -14.68 -5.52
CA ASP A 410 6.70 -15.89 -6.16
C ASP A 410 5.55 -16.78 -6.70
N GLN A 411 4.48 -16.95 -5.94
CA GLN A 411 3.28 -17.66 -6.40
C GLN A 411 2.60 -16.93 -7.58
N ARG A 412 2.51 -15.60 -7.50
CA ARG A 412 1.96 -14.74 -8.56
C ARG A 412 2.75 -14.86 -9.85
N LYS A 413 4.09 -14.89 -9.79
CA LYS A 413 4.94 -15.04 -10.97
C LYS A 413 4.64 -16.36 -11.70
N GLU A 414 4.57 -17.48 -10.98
CA GLU A 414 4.25 -18.77 -11.60
C GLU A 414 2.83 -18.82 -12.14
N THR A 415 1.87 -18.30 -11.38
CA THR A 415 0.46 -18.21 -11.81
C THR A 415 0.33 -17.35 -13.08
N TYR A 416 0.98 -16.19 -13.12
CA TYR A 416 0.94 -15.30 -14.28
C TYR A 416 1.72 -15.86 -15.46
N ARG A 417 2.81 -16.59 -15.24
CA ARG A 417 3.54 -17.32 -16.28
C ARG A 417 2.62 -18.35 -16.94
N LEU A 418 1.95 -19.18 -16.14
CA LEU A 418 0.99 -20.18 -16.63
C LEU A 418 -0.17 -19.50 -17.38
N ARG A 419 -0.76 -18.46 -16.78
CA ARG A 419 -1.86 -17.70 -17.38
C ARG A 419 -1.49 -17.10 -18.73
N ASN A 420 -0.31 -16.48 -18.84
CA ASN A 420 0.18 -15.91 -20.09
C ASN A 420 0.46 -17.01 -21.12
N GLN A 421 1.04 -18.14 -20.71
CA GLN A 421 1.25 -19.29 -21.59
C GLN A 421 -0.06 -19.78 -22.20
N ILE A 422 -1.15 -19.85 -21.42
CA ILE A 422 -2.48 -20.26 -21.90
C ILE A 422 -3.07 -19.20 -22.86
N LEU A 423 -2.94 -17.91 -22.54
CA LEU A 423 -3.44 -16.81 -23.38
C LEU A 423 -2.73 -16.74 -24.74
N GLU A 424 -1.42 -16.98 -24.76
CA GLU A 424 -0.61 -16.93 -25.97
C GLU A 424 -0.71 -18.23 -26.79
N SER A 425 -1.05 -19.35 -26.15
CA SER A 425 -1.20 -20.64 -26.82
C SER A 425 -2.52 -20.72 -27.59
N LYS A 426 -2.48 -21.32 -28.78
CA LYS A 426 -3.69 -21.64 -29.56
C LYS A 426 -4.35 -22.94 -29.09
N ASP A 427 -3.57 -23.83 -28.52
CA ASP A 427 -3.97 -25.19 -28.14
C ASP A 427 -3.24 -25.57 -26.85
N ILE A 428 -3.98 -26.14 -25.88
CA ILE A 428 -3.45 -26.62 -24.60
C ILE A 428 -3.76 -28.11 -24.36
N GLY A 429 -4.07 -28.88 -25.41
CA GLY A 429 -4.49 -30.28 -25.30
C GLY A 429 -3.47 -31.17 -24.60
N ASP A 430 -2.17 -30.96 -24.84
CA ASP A 430 -1.11 -31.69 -24.14
C ASP A 430 -1.10 -31.41 -22.62
N LEU A 431 -1.40 -30.16 -22.22
CA LEU A 431 -1.54 -29.80 -20.81
C LEU A 431 -2.75 -30.51 -20.21
N ILE A 432 -3.90 -30.48 -20.89
CA ILE A 432 -5.12 -31.16 -20.44
C ILE A 432 -4.91 -32.67 -20.34
N ALA A 433 -4.21 -33.29 -21.28
CA ALA A 433 -3.88 -34.71 -21.25
C ALA A 433 -3.01 -35.07 -20.03
N ASN A 434 -2.01 -34.27 -19.70
CA ASN A 434 -1.20 -34.47 -18.50
C ASN A 434 -2.02 -34.29 -17.21
N LEU A 435 -2.88 -33.27 -17.17
CA LEU A 435 -3.79 -33.05 -16.02
C LEU A 435 -4.80 -34.19 -15.86
N CYS A 436 -5.27 -34.76 -16.96
CA CYS A 436 -6.14 -35.93 -16.98
C CYS A 436 -5.43 -37.14 -16.33
N ASP A 437 -4.17 -37.41 -16.70
CA ASP A 437 -3.39 -38.49 -16.12
C ASP A 437 -3.25 -38.33 -14.59
N ASP A 438 -2.92 -37.13 -14.12
CA ASP A 438 -2.81 -36.82 -12.70
C ASP A 438 -4.14 -37.02 -11.94
N VAL A 439 -5.24 -36.45 -12.44
CA VAL A 439 -6.55 -36.46 -11.78
C VAL A 439 -7.11 -37.88 -11.71
N PHE A 440 -7.11 -38.63 -12.81
CA PHE A 440 -7.64 -39.99 -12.81
C PHE A 440 -6.75 -40.95 -12.01
N THR A 441 -5.43 -40.75 -11.99
CA THR A 441 -4.55 -41.49 -11.09
C THR A 441 -4.95 -41.25 -9.64
N ALA A 442 -5.10 -39.98 -9.22
CA ALA A 442 -5.48 -39.63 -7.85
C ALA A 442 -6.85 -40.22 -7.45
N ILE A 443 -7.83 -40.20 -8.37
CA ILE A 443 -9.14 -40.82 -8.17
C ILE A 443 -8.98 -42.33 -7.92
N VAL A 444 -8.27 -43.04 -8.79
CA VAL A 444 -8.06 -44.49 -8.64
C VAL A 444 -7.36 -44.80 -7.33
N ARG A 445 -6.33 -44.03 -6.93
CA ARG A 445 -5.58 -44.25 -5.69
C ARG A 445 -6.40 -44.13 -4.41
N ASN A 446 -7.54 -43.43 -4.44
CA ASN A 446 -8.46 -43.38 -3.30
C ASN A 446 -9.22 -44.69 -3.08
N TYR A 447 -9.39 -45.50 -4.12
CA TYR A 447 -10.14 -46.77 -4.07
C TYR A 447 -9.23 -48.01 -4.23
N VAL A 448 -8.06 -47.81 -4.84
CA VAL A 448 -7.04 -48.83 -5.12
C VAL A 448 -5.69 -48.28 -4.65
N PRO A 449 -5.34 -48.47 -3.36
CA PRO A 449 -4.09 -47.96 -2.81
C PRO A 449 -2.86 -48.56 -3.51
N VAL A 450 -1.74 -47.85 -3.47
CA VAL A 450 -0.47 -48.30 -4.08
C VAL A 450 0.03 -49.58 -3.40
N GLU A 451 0.50 -50.55 -4.19
CA GLU A 451 1.05 -51.83 -3.71
C GLU A 451 0.09 -52.59 -2.76
N SER A 452 -1.22 -52.53 -3.06
CA SER A 452 -2.27 -53.13 -2.23
C SER A 452 -2.81 -54.43 -2.80
N MET A 453 -3.39 -55.26 -1.92
CA MET A 453 -4.00 -56.53 -2.34
C MET A 453 -5.43 -56.32 -2.83
N GLU A 454 -5.94 -57.21 -3.69
CA GLU A 454 -7.29 -57.14 -4.26
C GLU A 454 -8.41 -56.98 -3.22
N GLU A 455 -8.23 -57.55 -2.02
CA GLU A 455 -9.19 -57.44 -0.91
C GLU A 455 -9.34 -56.00 -0.35
N GLN A 456 -8.37 -55.14 -0.62
CA GLN A 456 -8.34 -53.74 -0.16
C GLN A 456 -8.96 -52.80 -1.20
N TRP A 457 -9.32 -53.30 -2.38
CA TRP A 457 -9.84 -52.49 -3.47
C TRP A 457 -11.35 -52.32 -3.38
N ASP A 458 -11.84 -51.10 -3.58
CA ASP A 458 -13.27 -50.81 -3.72
C ASP A 458 -13.63 -50.48 -5.17
N ILE A 459 -13.48 -51.50 -6.04
CA ILE A 459 -13.78 -51.40 -7.48
C ILE A 459 -15.25 -51.04 -7.76
N PRO A 460 -16.26 -51.61 -7.05
CA PRO A 460 -17.65 -51.21 -7.29
C PRO A 460 -17.90 -49.72 -7.02
N ALA A 461 -17.30 -49.16 -5.96
CA ALA A 461 -17.43 -47.72 -5.70
C ALA A 461 -16.69 -46.88 -6.75
N LEU A 462 -15.51 -47.30 -7.20
CA LEU A 462 -14.75 -46.63 -8.26
C LEU A 462 -15.53 -46.58 -9.58
N GLU A 463 -16.09 -47.70 -10.04
CA GLU A 463 -16.94 -47.72 -11.25
C GLU A 463 -18.17 -46.83 -11.12
N HIS A 464 -18.83 -46.87 -9.96
CA HIS A 464 -20.01 -46.04 -9.71
C HIS A 464 -19.66 -44.54 -9.71
N LEU A 465 -18.50 -44.16 -9.18
CA LEU A 465 -17.99 -42.79 -9.24
C LEU A 465 -17.69 -42.37 -10.69
N LEU A 466 -16.95 -43.20 -11.45
CA LEU A 466 -16.59 -42.91 -12.83
C LEU A 466 -17.82 -42.73 -13.73
N VAL A 467 -18.86 -43.54 -13.54
CA VAL A 467 -20.10 -43.41 -14.33
C VAL A 467 -20.89 -42.17 -13.92
N ASN A 468 -21.13 -41.96 -12.61
CA ASN A 468 -22.04 -40.91 -12.16
C ASN A 468 -21.44 -39.51 -12.15
N GLU A 469 -20.17 -39.38 -11.77
CA GLU A 469 -19.52 -38.06 -11.69
C GLU A 469 -18.76 -37.70 -12.96
N TRP A 470 -18.25 -38.68 -13.71
CA TRP A 470 -17.38 -38.44 -14.86
C TRP A 470 -18.00 -38.87 -16.20
N GLY A 471 -19.10 -39.62 -16.18
CA GLY A 471 -19.72 -40.13 -17.41
C GLY A 471 -18.88 -41.17 -18.14
N ILE A 472 -17.92 -41.80 -17.46
CA ILE A 472 -17.00 -42.78 -18.03
C ILE A 472 -17.46 -44.18 -17.62
N SER A 473 -17.78 -45.02 -18.62
CA SER A 473 -18.15 -46.42 -18.40
C SER A 473 -16.96 -47.33 -18.65
N VAL A 474 -16.49 -48.01 -17.60
CA VAL A 474 -15.44 -49.04 -17.67
C VAL A 474 -15.90 -50.25 -16.89
N ASP A 475 -15.85 -51.43 -17.51
CA ASP A 475 -16.10 -52.72 -16.83
C ASP A 475 -14.79 -53.23 -16.23
N LEU A 476 -14.48 -52.73 -15.03
CA LEU A 476 -13.35 -53.15 -14.20
C LEU A 476 -13.69 -54.45 -13.46
N GLN A 477 -14.89 -54.58 -12.89
CA GLN A 477 -15.33 -55.76 -12.15
C GLN A 477 -15.33 -57.01 -13.05
N GLY A 478 -15.95 -56.91 -14.23
CA GLY A 478 -15.96 -58.00 -15.20
C GLY A 478 -14.58 -58.31 -15.75
N TRP A 479 -13.69 -57.33 -15.86
CA TRP A 479 -12.31 -57.57 -16.27
C TRP A 479 -11.49 -58.28 -15.20
N ILE A 480 -11.52 -57.80 -13.96
CA ILE A 480 -10.79 -58.40 -12.83
C ILE A 480 -11.25 -59.84 -12.59
N ALA A 481 -12.57 -60.11 -12.68
CA ALA A 481 -13.11 -61.45 -12.54
C ALA A 481 -12.64 -62.46 -13.61
N ASN A 482 -12.17 -61.97 -14.76
CA ASN A 482 -11.70 -62.79 -15.89
C ASN A 482 -10.16 -62.79 -16.05
N ALA A 483 -9.43 -62.07 -15.19
CA ALA A 483 -7.98 -61.97 -15.25
C ALA A 483 -7.33 -62.95 -14.25
N ASP A 484 -6.20 -63.56 -14.63
CA ASP A 484 -5.48 -64.50 -13.76
C ASP A 484 -4.73 -63.78 -12.63
N THR A 485 -4.19 -62.61 -12.91
CA THR A 485 -3.52 -61.69 -11.97
C THR A 485 -3.74 -60.27 -12.45
N VAL A 486 -4.13 -59.36 -11.57
CA VAL A 486 -4.25 -57.94 -11.87
C VAL A 486 -3.35 -57.16 -10.94
N ASP A 487 -2.60 -56.21 -11.51
CA ASP A 487 -1.79 -55.27 -10.74
C ASP A 487 -2.52 -53.94 -10.54
N ASP A 488 -2.21 -53.23 -9.44
CA ASP A 488 -2.85 -51.94 -9.16
C ASP A 488 -2.54 -50.89 -10.24
N GLU A 489 -1.34 -50.91 -10.82
CA GLU A 489 -0.95 -50.06 -11.95
C GLU A 489 -1.72 -50.35 -13.23
N GLU A 490 -2.15 -51.60 -13.45
CA GLU A 490 -2.96 -51.97 -14.61
C GLU A 490 -4.37 -51.37 -14.52
N ILE A 491 -4.94 -51.26 -13.31
CA ILE A 491 -6.22 -50.59 -13.08
C ILE A 491 -6.10 -49.10 -13.40
N VAL A 492 -5.05 -48.44 -12.90
CA VAL A 492 -4.78 -47.01 -13.19
C VAL A 492 -4.69 -46.79 -14.69
N THR A 493 -3.87 -47.60 -15.38
CA THR A 493 -3.67 -47.50 -16.83
C THR A 493 -4.99 -47.64 -17.58
N ARG A 494 -5.82 -48.63 -17.23
CA ARG A 494 -7.08 -48.91 -17.90
C ARG A 494 -8.12 -47.80 -17.71
N VAL A 495 -8.18 -47.20 -16.53
CA VAL A 495 -9.06 -46.04 -16.26
C VAL A 495 -8.60 -44.82 -17.05
N ILE A 496 -7.29 -44.55 -17.10
CA ILE A 496 -6.72 -43.45 -17.88
C ILE A 496 -7.00 -43.64 -19.38
N GLU A 497 -6.83 -44.85 -19.92
CA GLU A 497 -7.14 -45.15 -21.32
C GLU A 497 -8.62 -44.91 -21.65
N ALA A 498 -9.52 -45.30 -20.75
CA ALA A 498 -10.95 -45.04 -20.91
C ALA A 498 -11.27 -43.54 -20.86
N ALA A 499 -10.62 -42.79 -19.97
CA ALA A 499 -10.75 -41.34 -19.90
C ALA A 499 -10.23 -40.65 -21.18
N LYS A 500 -9.04 -41.02 -21.65
CA LYS A 500 -8.46 -40.52 -22.91
C LYS A 500 -9.34 -40.82 -24.12
N LYS A 501 -9.96 -42.00 -24.14
CA LYS A 501 -10.92 -42.37 -25.20
C LYS A 501 -12.15 -41.46 -25.15
N ASN A 502 -12.76 -41.28 -23.97
CA ASN A 502 -13.93 -40.40 -23.81
C ASN A 502 -13.62 -38.96 -24.24
N TYR A 503 -12.46 -38.45 -23.83
CA TYR A 503 -11.97 -37.13 -24.24
C TYR A 503 -11.86 -37.01 -25.77
N LYS A 504 -11.24 -38.00 -26.42
CA LYS A 504 -11.08 -38.01 -27.87
C LYS A 504 -12.42 -38.10 -28.63
N ASP A 505 -13.35 -38.92 -28.12
CA ASP A 505 -14.69 -39.04 -28.70
C ASP A 505 -15.44 -37.69 -28.66
N LYS A 506 -15.24 -36.88 -27.60
CA LYS A 506 -15.78 -35.51 -27.51
C LYS A 506 -15.10 -34.55 -28.48
N GLU A 507 -13.78 -34.58 -28.56
CA GLU A 507 -13.01 -33.75 -29.47
C GLU A 507 -13.42 -33.98 -30.94
N GLU A 508 -13.61 -35.24 -31.33
CA GLU A 508 -14.04 -35.60 -32.69
C GLU A 508 -15.46 -35.09 -33.01
N LEU A 509 -16.33 -34.98 -32.00
CA LEU A 509 -17.71 -34.53 -32.17
C LEU A 509 -17.83 -33.01 -32.36
N THR A 510 -16.97 -32.23 -31.70
CA THR A 510 -16.99 -30.76 -31.76
C THR A 510 -15.94 -30.16 -32.68
N GLY A 511 -14.88 -30.89 -33.00
CA GLY A 511 -13.71 -30.42 -33.73
C GLY A 511 -12.66 -29.76 -32.82
N ARG A 512 -11.37 -29.97 -33.15
CA ARG A 512 -10.23 -29.52 -32.32
C ARG A 512 -10.19 -28.01 -32.10
N GLU A 513 -10.53 -27.20 -33.09
CA GLU A 513 -10.41 -25.74 -32.97
C GLU A 513 -11.35 -25.16 -31.90
N SER A 514 -12.66 -25.46 -31.97
CA SER A 514 -13.62 -25.04 -30.95
C SER A 514 -13.31 -25.69 -29.59
N PHE A 515 -12.88 -26.95 -29.57
CA PHE A 515 -12.52 -27.66 -28.33
C PHE A 515 -11.30 -27.05 -27.62
N ALA A 516 -10.25 -26.71 -28.37
CA ALA A 516 -9.09 -26.00 -27.83
C ALA A 516 -9.46 -24.60 -27.30
N SER A 517 -10.40 -23.90 -27.95
CA SER A 517 -10.87 -22.59 -27.46
C SER A 517 -11.63 -22.72 -26.13
N PHE A 518 -12.48 -23.73 -26.03
CA PHE A 518 -13.21 -24.06 -24.82
C PHE A 518 -12.28 -24.46 -23.67
N GLU A 519 -11.34 -25.38 -23.90
CA GLU A 519 -10.33 -25.81 -22.91
C GLU A 519 -9.58 -24.61 -22.32
N ARG A 520 -9.11 -23.69 -23.17
CA ARG A 520 -8.41 -22.48 -22.73
C ARG A 520 -9.31 -21.59 -21.86
N SER A 521 -10.56 -21.42 -22.26
CA SER A 521 -11.51 -20.55 -21.53
C SER A 521 -11.88 -21.13 -20.18
N VAL A 522 -12.11 -22.45 -20.10
CA VAL A 522 -12.33 -23.18 -18.84
C VAL A 522 -11.10 -23.07 -17.94
N MET A 523 -9.90 -23.32 -18.48
CA MET A 523 -8.65 -23.23 -17.73
C MET A 523 -8.42 -21.83 -17.17
N LEU A 524 -8.60 -20.78 -17.98
CA LEU A 524 -8.43 -19.40 -17.54
C LEU A 524 -9.47 -19.00 -16.49
N TYR A 525 -10.73 -19.35 -16.71
CA TYR A 525 -11.80 -19.05 -15.76
C TYR A 525 -11.56 -19.71 -14.40
N SER A 526 -11.26 -21.02 -14.39
CA SER A 526 -10.99 -21.76 -13.17
C SER A 526 -9.76 -21.23 -12.45
N LEU A 527 -8.67 -20.97 -13.18
CA LEU A 527 -7.45 -20.40 -12.63
C LEU A 527 -7.70 -19.02 -12.00
N ASP A 528 -8.37 -18.11 -12.71
CA ASP A 528 -8.62 -16.74 -12.23
C ASP A 528 -9.59 -16.73 -11.03
N MET A 529 -10.60 -17.59 -11.03
CA MET A 529 -11.57 -17.72 -9.95
C MET A 529 -10.91 -18.22 -8.66
N HIS A 530 -10.21 -19.36 -8.72
CA HIS A 530 -9.57 -19.92 -7.52
C HIS A 530 -8.36 -19.10 -7.09
N TRP A 531 -7.63 -18.44 -8.01
CA TRP A 531 -6.56 -17.52 -7.64
C TRP A 531 -7.07 -16.35 -6.79
N ARG A 532 -8.26 -15.80 -7.10
CA ARG A 532 -8.88 -14.75 -6.26
C ARG A 532 -9.24 -15.25 -4.86
N GLU A 533 -9.71 -16.50 -4.75
CA GLU A 533 -9.99 -17.12 -3.45
C GLU A 533 -8.71 -17.34 -2.65
N HIS A 534 -7.65 -17.80 -3.33
CA HIS A 534 -6.33 -17.96 -2.75
C HIS A 534 -5.75 -16.63 -2.24
N LEU A 535 -5.86 -15.54 -3.01
CA LEU A 535 -5.45 -14.21 -2.55
C LEU A 535 -6.20 -13.79 -1.28
N ALA A 536 -7.51 -14.05 -1.21
CA ALA A 536 -8.29 -13.78 -0.02
C ALA A 536 -7.86 -14.67 1.18
N ALA A 537 -7.52 -15.94 0.93
CA ALA A 537 -7.01 -16.86 1.94
C ALA A 537 -5.64 -16.41 2.48
N LEU A 538 -4.72 -15.99 1.61
CA LEU A 538 -3.42 -15.42 1.98
C LEU A 538 -3.57 -14.15 2.83
N ASP A 539 -4.50 -13.27 2.46
CA ASP A 539 -4.78 -12.07 3.25
C ASP A 539 -5.25 -12.43 4.66
N ARG A 540 -6.18 -13.39 4.81
CA ARG A 540 -6.64 -13.89 6.13
C ARG A 540 -5.51 -14.56 6.91
N LEU A 541 -4.70 -15.38 6.24
CA LEU A 541 -3.56 -16.06 6.85
C LEU A 541 -2.57 -15.04 7.42
N ARG A 542 -2.22 -14.02 6.63
CA ARG A 542 -1.32 -12.94 7.05
C ARG A 542 -1.85 -12.19 8.28
N GLN A 543 -3.16 -11.97 8.37
CA GLN A 543 -3.79 -11.32 9.52
C GLN A 543 -3.69 -12.17 10.80
N GLY A 544 -3.89 -13.49 10.70
CA GLY A 544 -3.87 -14.40 11.84
C GLY A 544 -2.48 -14.84 12.29
N ILE A 545 -1.47 -14.83 11.41
CA ILE A 545 -0.17 -15.48 11.67
C ILE A 545 0.61 -14.85 12.82
N HIS A 546 0.39 -13.57 13.11
CA HIS A 546 1.05 -12.87 14.23
C HIS A 546 0.68 -13.49 15.59
N LEU A 547 -0.46 -14.17 15.69
CA LEU A 547 -0.87 -14.88 16.91
C LEU A 547 0.01 -16.12 17.17
N ARG A 548 0.67 -16.69 16.16
CA ARG A 548 1.63 -17.80 16.34
C ARG A 548 2.90 -17.37 17.07
N GLY A 549 3.22 -16.07 17.05
CA GLY A 549 4.35 -15.50 17.80
C GLY A 549 4.21 -15.69 19.32
N TYR A 550 2.99 -15.85 19.84
CA TYR A 550 2.75 -16.18 21.25
C TYR A 550 3.21 -17.58 21.63
N ALA A 551 3.32 -18.50 20.66
CA ALA A 551 3.81 -19.86 20.85
C ALA A 551 5.33 -20.01 20.58
N GLN A 552 6.08 -18.91 20.58
CA GLN A 552 7.54 -18.87 20.31
C GLN A 552 7.96 -19.44 18.93
N LYS A 553 7.03 -19.53 17.98
CA LYS A 553 7.34 -19.84 16.59
C LYS A 553 7.58 -18.56 15.80
N ASP A 554 8.47 -18.61 14.81
CA ASP A 554 8.67 -17.50 13.87
C ASP A 554 7.44 -17.39 12.93
N PRO A 555 6.64 -16.31 13.02
CA PRO A 555 5.44 -16.15 12.20
C PRO A 555 5.74 -16.16 10.70
N LYS A 556 6.94 -15.73 10.28
CA LYS A 556 7.32 -15.68 8.86
C LYS A 556 7.49 -17.07 8.27
N GLN A 557 8.14 -17.97 9.00
CA GLN A 557 8.34 -19.34 8.54
C GLN A 557 7.01 -20.10 8.51
N GLU A 558 6.17 -19.92 9.53
CA GLU A 558 4.83 -20.52 9.54
C GLU A 558 3.97 -19.95 8.40
N TYR A 559 4.00 -18.64 8.13
CA TYR A 559 3.32 -18.04 6.99
C TYR A 559 3.77 -18.66 5.66
N ARG A 560 5.10 -18.77 5.45
CA ARG A 560 5.64 -19.35 4.22
C ARG A 560 5.22 -20.80 4.02
N ARG A 561 5.20 -21.60 5.10
CA ARG A 561 4.77 -23.01 5.05
C ARG A 561 3.28 -23.12 4.73
N GLU A 562 2.43 -22.45 5.50
CA GLU A 562 0.97 -22.49 5.32
C GLU A 562 0.57 -21.88 3.95
N ALA A 563 1.24 -20.82 3.49
CA ALA A 563 0.99 -20.23 2.17
C ALA A 563 1.36 -21.18 1.02
N PHE A 564 2.38 -22.02 1.19
CA PHE A 564 2.77 -23.04 0.20
C PHE A 564 1.76 -24.18 0.16
N GLU A 565 1.29 -24.65 1.31
CA GLU A 565 0.22 -25.65 1.41
C GLU A 565 -1.06 -25.16 0.73
N LEU A 566 -1.50 -23.92 1.00
CA LEU A 566 -2.64 -23.31 0.33
C LEU A 566 -2.46 -23.19 -1.18
N TYR A 567 -1.23 -22.89 -1.65
CA TYR A 567 -0.95 -22.81 -3.08
C TYR A 567 -0.96 -24.19 -3.76
N ALA A 568 -0.49 -25.23 -3.08
CA ALA A 568 -0.61 -26.60 -3.59
C ALA A 568 -2.08 -27.03 -3.70
N GLU A 569 -2.88 -26.76 -2.65
CA GLU A 569 -4.33 -27.01 -2.65
C GLU A 569 -5.03 -26.25 -3.77
N LEU A 570 -4.69 -24.97 -3.99
CA LEU A 570 -5.19 -24.19 -5.13
C LEU A 570 -4.94 -24.91 -6.46
N LEU A 571 -3.69 -25.36 -6.69
CA LEU A 571 -3.35 -26.02 -7.94
C LEU A 571 -4.17 -27.31 -8.12
N ASP A 572 -4.32 -28.10 -7.07
CA ASP A 572 -5.10 -29.35 -7.14
C ASP A 572 -6.60 -29.08 -7.37
N VAL A 573 -7.16 -28.05 -6.74
CA VAL A 573 -8.55 -27.63 -6.98
C VAL A 573 -8.74 -27.18 -8.42
N VAL A 574 -7.85 -26.34 -8.96
CA VAL A 574 -7.91 -25.88 -10.36
C VAL A 574 -7.83 -27.06 -11.32
N LYS A 575 -6.89 -27.99 -11.11
CA LYS A 575 -6.78 -29.19 -11.95
C LYS A 575 -8.07 -30.00 -11.97
N ASN A 576 -8.63 -30.28 -10.79
CA ASN A 576 -9.86 -31.06 -10.67
C ASN A 576 -11.05 -30.35 -11.31
N ASP A 577 -11.22 -29.06 -11.06
CA ASP A 577 -12.32 -28.25 -11.61
C ASP A 577 -12.27 -28.18 -13.14
N VAL A 578 -11.08 -27.96 -13.70
CA VAL A 578 -10.87 -27.93 -15.16
C VAL A 578 -11.21 -29.28 -15.80
N ILE A 579 -10.64 -30.38 -15.28
CA ILE A 579 -10.88 -31.71 -15.85
C ILE A 579 -12.34 -32.12 -15.65
N LYS A 580 -12.95 -31.83 -14.49
CA LYS A 580 -14.37 -32.11 -14.25
C LYS A 580 -15.25 -31.34 -15.21
N THR A 581 -15.00 -30.06 -15.43
CA THR A 581 -15.78 -29.24 -16.37
C THR A 581 -15.66 -29.77 -17.80
N VAL A 582 -14.44 -30.07 -18.26
CA VAL A 582 -14.20 -30.63 -19.62
C VAL A 582 -14.90 -31.99 -19.81
N PHE A 583 -14.88 -32.86 -18.80
CA PHE A 583 -15.46 -34.21 -18.90
C PHE A 583 -16.97 -34.26 -18.63
N THR A 584 -17.54 -33.35 -17.87
CA THR A 584 -18.99 -33.36 -17.57
C THR A 584 -19.83 -32.56 -18.54
N VAL A 585 -19.22 -31.62 -19.30
CA VAL A 585 -19.97 -30.80 -20.26
C VAL A 585 -20.61 -31.69 -21.34
N GLN A 586 -21.92 -31.52 -21.53
CA GLN A 586 -22.71 -32.23 -22.53
C GLN A 586 -22.91 -31.33 -23.74
N ILE A 587 -22.16 -31.56 -24.80
CA ILE A 587 -22.15 -30.70 -25.99
C ILE A 587 -22.44 -31.55 -27.21
N LYS A 588 -23.39 -31.09 -28.04
CA LYS A 588 -23.86 -31.83 -29.22
C LYS A 588 -23.33 -31.27 -30.53
N SER A 589 -22.76 -30.06 -30.53
CA SER A 589 -22.19 -29.42 -31.73
C SER A 589 -21.13 -28.36 -31.41
N ALA A 590 -20.33 -27.98 -32.42
CA ALA A 590 -19.35 -26.90 -32.31
C ALA A 590 -19.98 -25.53 -31.95
N SER A 591 -21.19 -25.24 -32.46
CA SER A 591 -21.88 -23.98 -32.17
C SER A 591 -22.26 -23.84 -30.70
N GLU A 592 -22.70 -24.92 -30.06
CA GLU A 592 -23.02 -24.92 -28.61
C GLU A 592 -21.77 -24.74 -27.75
N LEU A 593 -20.63 -25.25 -28.22
CA LEU A 593 -19.33 -25.11 -27.56
C LEU A 593 -18.81 -23.66 -27.62
N ASP A 594 -18.98 -23.00 -28.76
CA ASP A 594 -18.60 -21.60 -28.95
C ASP A 594 -19.47 -20.69 -28.05
N GLU A 595 -20.78 -20.92 -27.96
CA GLU A 595 -21.69 -20.19 -27.05
C GLU A 595 -21.32 -20.39 -25.57
N ALA A 596 -20.97 -21.61 -25.16
CA ALA A 596 -20.50 -21.89 -23.80
C ALA A 596 -19.17 -21.16 -23.51
N THR A 597 -18.28 -21.11 -24.49
CA THR A 597 -17.00 -20.41 -24.41
C THR A 597 -17.20 -18.90 -24.20
N GLU A 598 -18.11 -18.28 -24.95
CA GLU A 598 -18.47 -16.87 -24.78
C GLU A 598 -19.07 -16.59 -23.40
N THR A 599 -19.96 -17.47 -22.92
CA THR A 599 -20.58 -17.33 -21.59
C THR A 599 -19.53 -17.35 -20.47
N ILE A 600 -18.59 -18.30 -20.53
CA ILE A 600 -17.48 -18.39 -19.57
C ILE A 600 -16.59 -17.15 -19.62
N ALA A 601 -16.31 -16.64 -20.82
CA ALA A 601 -15.53 -15.42 -21.00
C ALA A 601 -16.25 -14.19 -20.41
N ASP A 602 -17.57 -14.10 -20.56
CA ASP A 602 -18.39 -13.02 -20.01
C ASP A 602 -18.52 -13.08 -18.49
N ASP A 603 -18.66 -14.28 -17.91
CA ASP A 603 -18.70 -14.48 -16.45
C ASP A 603 -17.35 -14.20 -15.80
N GLY A 604 -16.25 -14.40 -16.52
CA GLY A 604 -14.91 -13.97 -16.13
C GLY A 604 -14.72 -12.44 -16.10
N GLN A 605 -15.60 -11.65 -16.75
CA GLN A 605 -15.51 -10.20 -16.76
C GLN A 605 -16.16 -9.58 -15.51
N VAL A 606 -15.33 -9.01 -14.64
CA VAL A 606 -15.81 -8.26 -13.47
C VAL A 606 -16.40 -6.91 -13.89
N LYS A 607 -17.74 -6.81 -13.97
CA LYS A 607 -18.50 -5.66 -14.48
C LYS A 607 -18.43 -4.35 -13.65
N ALA A 608 -17.55 -4.26 -12.64
CA ALA A 608 -17.33 -3.02 -11.88
C ALA A 608 -15.93 -2.99 -11.22
N MET A 609 -14.91 -2.60 -11.98
CA MET A 609 -13.56 -2.41 -11.44
C MET A 609 -13.39 -1.01 -10.84
N GLN A 610 -13.14 -0.93 -9.53
CA GLN A 610 -12.63 0.29 -8.88
C GLN A 610 -11.13 0.13 -8.62
N PHE A 611 -10.31 0.83 -9.41
CA PHE A 611 -8.86 0.87 -9.18
C PHE A 611 -8.54 1.72 -7.95
N LYS A 612 -8.32 1.07 -6.80
CA LYS A 612 -7.84 1.76 -5.59
C LYS A 612 -6.32 1.78 -5.59
N HIS A 613 -5.74 2.91 -5.96
CA HIS A 613 -4.34 3.17 -5.69
C HIS A 613 -4.18 3.54 -4.22
N ASN A 614 -3.37 2.81 -3.47
CA ASN A 614 -2.73 3.35 -2.26
C ASN A 614 -1.74 4.43 -2.72
N GLN A 615 -2.25 5.60 -3.08
CA GLN A 615 -1.41 6.76 -3.36
C GLN A 615 -0.76 7.20 -2.06
N PHE A 616 0.54 6.93 -1.92
CA PHE A 616 1.44 8.04 -1.70
C PHE A 616 1.61 8.71 -3.05
N ALA A 617 1.15 9.96 -3.15
CA ALA A 617 1.18 10.72 -4.39
C ALA A 617 2.63 10.97 -4.84
N ASP A 618 3.07 10.28 -5.88
CA ASP A 618 4.18 10.71 -6.72
C ASP A 618 3.83 10.50 -8.20
N GLY A 619 3.67 11.64 -8.89
CA GLY A 619 4.04 11.91 -10.29
C GLY A 619 3.42 11.10 -11.43
N GLU A 620 2.53 11.75 -12.19
CA GLU A 620 2.38 11.47 -13.64
C GLU A 620 3.65 11.90 -14.39
N SER A 621 4.16 11.00 -15.24
CA SER A 621 5.29 11.22 -16.13
C SER A 621 4.95 12.18 -17.27
N VAL A 622 5.84 13.14 -17.53
CA VAL A 622 5.83 13.99 -18.74
C VAL A 622 6.23 13.14 -19.96
N PRO A 623 5.60 13.27 -21.14
CA PRO A 623 6.04 12.59 -22.34
C PRO A 623 7.41 13.13 -22.76
N VAL A 624 8.39 12.25 -22.94
CA VAL A 624 9.69 12.60 -23.54
C VAL A 624 9.50 12.62 -25.06
N GLU A 625 9.60 13.81 -25.67
CA GLU A 625 9.74 13.94 -27.12
C GLU A 625 10.98 13.16 -27.60
N GLN A 626 10.78 12.33 -28.62
CA GLN A 626 11.86 11.65 -29.33
C GLN A 626 12.80 12.68 -29.94
N VAL A 627 13.98 12.84 -29.37
CA VAL A 627 15.10 13.48 -30.06
C VAL A 627 15.68 12.42 -31.00
N GLU A 628 15.26 12.46 -32.27
CA GLU A 628 15.98 11.81 -33.35
C GLU A 628 17.37 12.45 -33.46
N HIS A 629 18.42 11.64 -33.26
CA HIS A 629 19.74 11.98 -33.76
C HIS A 629 20.30 10.83 -34.60
N ALA A 630 20.73 11.25 -35.79
CA ALA A 630 21.51 10.51 -36.78
C ALA A 630 22.86 10.02 -36.23
#